data_AF-A0A8T6P4A3-F1
#
_entry.id   AF-A0A8T6P4A3-F1
#
_cell.length_a   1.000
_cell.length_b   1.000
_cell.length_c   1.000
_cell.angle_alpha   90.00
_cell.angle_beta   90.00
_cell.angle_gamma   90.00
#
_symmetry.space_group_name_H-M   'P 1'
#
loop_
_entity.id
_entity.type
_entity.pdbx_description
1 polymer ?
#
loop_
_entity_poly.entity_id
_entity_poly.type
_entity_poly.pdbx_seq_one_letter_code
_entity_poly.pdbx_strand_id
1 'polypeptide(L)'
;MNSTQRGLSVPVLEIAGLAMILIAAGLLLLQLSGFSAERQRLPSGVTLGEVSVGDLSRTEAQARVEQIYGAPVLVSYQDSEILLEPDEVDLVVRSDAMLDRADAARTEGTFWGGFWNHLWARSEEAYSVDADISYSDDRLQAWLEDVAARYDRPPQPATTNVSTLMVEAGEPGYTLDIEASLPLIDEALRDPINRQVTLVINRQEAPDPGMEELRALVLEYLISENFSRVATIHAIDLETGDEMHLNLDFRTGSPVDPGCDIAYAGMSMMKIGVMVDFFRLLDWNPTEGSDDYKNLIETMSLSGNASANVMLGKIGYGSSTPDDFGAAEYRRGADIVTRNLWSLGLENTFMASFYDDEELPEYYSTPAREAARGGACINTLPDPYMQTTATDMASLLDMVYQCATFNGGALIARFPDDITQDDCVQMIGLLEQNDEGVLIMAGVPSDVEVAHKHGWIADTHGDAGIVRSPGGDYVLVMFIWGDQNWLPAQESFPIMMGISEITFNYFNPDLIDVPRQGLLDLQDAPAQPVPGSDDP
;
A
#
# COMPACT_ATOMS: atom_id res chain seq x y z
N MET A 1 -86.67 113.33 -9.03
CA MET A 1 -86.59 111.86 -9.20
C MET A 1 -85.65 111.56 -10.36
N ASN A 2 -84.46 111.03 -10.08
CA ASN A 2 -83.90 109.89 -10.81
C ASN A 2 -82.58 109.46 -10.16
N SER A 3 -82.58 108.23 -9.68
CA SER A 3 -81.47 107.55 -9.03
C SER A 3 -80.52 106.95 -10.06
N THR A 4 -79.23 107.17 -9.90
CA THR A 4 -78.19 106.35 -10.53
C THR A 4 -77.63 105.39 -9.49
N GLN A 5 -78.04 104.13 -9.58
CA GLN A 5 -77.42 103.00 -8.90
C GLN A 5 -76.03 102.74 -9.52
N ARG A 6 -74.99 102.68 -8.68
CA ARG A 6 -73.73 102.00 -9.02
C ARG A 6 -73.83 100.58 -8.50
N GLY A 7 -73.87 99.59 -9.40
CA GLY A 7 -73.77 98.19 -9.03
C GLY A 7 -72.36 97.86 -8.54
N LEU A 8 -72.24 97.23 -7.37
CA LEU A 8 -71.03 96.52 -6.98
C LEU A 8 -70.96 95.21 -7.76
N SER A 9 -69.96 95.09 -8.64
CA SER A 9 -69.57 93.80 -9.23
C SER A 9 -68.83 92.99 -8.17
N VAL A 10 -69.45 91.92 -7.67
CA VAL A 10 -68.73 90.89 -6.91
C VAL A 10 -67.75 90.20 -7.86
N PRO A 11 -66.45 90.12 -7.55
CA PRO A 11 -65.48 89.53 -8.46
C PRO A 11 -65.49 88.00 -8.30
N VAL A 12 -66.57 87.38 -8.79
CA VAL A 12 -66.77 85.92 -8.72
C VAL A 12 -65.62 85.16 -9.37
N LEU A 13 -65.03 85.70 -10.44
CA LEU A 13 -63.86 85.14 -11.12
C LEU A 13 -62.58 85.19 -10.27
N GLU A 14 -62.38 86.25 -9.48
CA GLU A 14 -61.18 86.38 -8.64
C GLU A 14 -61.27 85.45 -7.43
N ILE A 15 -62.46 85.29 -6.83
CA ILE A 15 -62.69 84.37 -5.72
C ILE A 15 -62.59 82.90 -6.18
N ALA A 16 -63.19 82.56 -7.32
CA ALA A 16 -63.07 81.22 -7.90
C ALA A 16 -61.63 80.90 -8.33
N GLY A 17 -60.92 81.89 -8.89
CA GLY A 17 -59.50 81.78 -9.23
C GLY A 17 -58.63 81.55 -7.99
N LEU A 18 -58.86 82.29 -6.91
CA LEU A 18 -58.15 82.10 -5.64
C LEU A 18 -58.40 80.72 -5.03
N ALA A 19 -59.65 80.24 -5.06
CA ALA A 19 -60.02 78.92 -4.56
C ALA A 19 -59.35 77.79 -5.37
N MET A 20 -59.31 77.91 -6.70
CA MET A 20 -58.61 76.97 -7.58
C MET A 20 -57.09 76.94 -7.30
N ILE A 21 -56.48 78.10 -7.06
CA ILE A 21 -55.06 78.21 -6.70
C ILE A 21 -54.79 77.53 -5.35
N LEU A 22 -55.65 77.74 -4.35
CA LEU A 22 -55.52 77.10 -3.03
C LEU A 22 -55.68 75.57 -3.10
N ILE A 23 -56.64 75.08 -3.90
CA ILE A 23 -56.82 73.64 -4.12
C ILE A 23 -55.61 73.05 -4.85
N ALA A 24 -55.10 73.73 -5.89
CA ALA A 24 -53.91 73.31 -6.61
C ALA A 24 -52.66 73.29 -5.71
N ALA A 25 -52.50 74.29 -4.84
CA ALA A 25 -51.42 74.34 -3.86
C ALA A 25 -51.54 73.21 -2.81
N GLY A 26 -52.75 72.92 -2.34
CA GLY A 26 -53.02 71.81 -1.43
C GLY A 26 -52.71 70.44 -2.07
N LEU A 27 -53.14 70.23 -3.31
CA LEU A 27 -52.81 69.02 -4.08
C LEU A 27 -51.30 68.92 -4.36
N LEU A 28 -50.63 70.02 -4.69
CA LEU A 28 -49.19 70.04 -4.90
C LEU A 28 -48.44 69.64 -3.61
N LEU A 29 -48.85 70.15 -2.44
CA LEU A 29 -48.28 69.76 -1.15
C LEU A 29 -48.53 68.29 -0.82
N LEU A 30 -49.73 67.78 -1.10
CA LEU A 30 -50.05 66.36 -0.92
C LEU A 30 -49.20 65.46 -1.83
N GLN A 31 -49.06 65.81 -3.11
CA GLN A 31 -48.23 65.07 -4.06
C GLN A 31 -46.73 65.18 -3.72
N LEU A 32 -46.26 66.35 -3.29
CA LEU A 32 -44.88 66.51 -2.80
C LEU A 32 -44.62 65.70 -1.54
N SER A 33 -45.58 65.65 -0.61
CA SER A 33 -45.48 64.81 0.59
C SER A 33 -45.51 63.32 0.25
N GLY A 34 -46.36 62.91 -0.70
CA GLY A 34 -46.43 61.53 -1.19
C GLY A 34 -45.12 61.10 -1.87
N PHE A 35 -44.63 61.91 -2.81
CA PHE A 35 -43.34 61.72 -3.47
C PHE A 35 -42.17 61.70 -2.49
N SER A 36 -42.18 62.58 -1.48
CA SER A 36 -41.14 62.60 -0.44
C SER A 36 -41.17 61.34 0.43
N ALA A 37 -42.35 60.75 0.69
CA ALA A 37 -42.49 59.51 1.44
C ALA A 37 -42.07 58.29 0.59
N GLU A 38 -42.41 58.27 -0.69
CA GLU A 38 -41.96 57.25 -1.65
C GLU A 38 -40.44 57.26 -1.82
N ARG A 39 -39.81 58.44 -1.79
CA ARG A 39 -38.35 58.58 -1.83
C ARG A 39 -37.62 58.10 -0.57
N GLN A 40 -38.31 57.86 0.53
CA GLN A 40 -37.71 57.25 1.73
C GLN A 40 -37.58 55.72 1.61
N ARG A 41 -38.18 55.13 0.56
CA ARG A 41 -38.08 53.71 0.25
C ARG A 41 -37.24 53.49 -1.01
N LEU A 42 -36.65 52.31 -1.08
CA LEU A 42 -35.97 51.84 -2.27
C LEU A 42 -36.98 51.52 -3.38
N PRO A 43 -36.63 51.79 -4.64
CA PRO A 43 -37.51 51.47 -5.77
C PRO A 43 -37.86 49.98 -5.82
N SER A 44 -39.06 49.66 -6.28
CA SER A 44 -39.49 48.28 -6.44
C SER A 44 -38.57 47.55 -7.42
N GLY A 45 -38.16 46.33 -7.09
CA GLY A 45 -37.27 45.51 -7.93
C GLY A 45 -35.76 45.77 -7.76
N VAL A 46 -35.35 46.65 -6.84
CA VAL A 46 -33.93 46.84 -6.52
C VAL A 46 -33.36 45.66 -5.73
N THR A 47 -32.17 45.22 -6.11
CA THR A 47 -31.39 44.21 -5.40
C THR A 47 -30.04 44.77 -4.93
N LEU A 48 -29.61 44.32 -3.75
CA LEU A 48 -28.32 44.66 -3.15
C LEU A 48 -27.54 43.36 -2.94
N GLY A 49 -26.53 43.10 -3.76
CA GLY A 49 -25.85 41.81 -3.78
C GLY A 49 -26.86 40.68 -3.98
N GLU A 50 -27.70 40.77 -5.01
CA GLU A 50 -28.78 39.81 -5.33
C GLU A 50 -29.90 39.66 -4.26
N VAL A 51 -29.77 40.27 -3.09
CA VAL A 51 -30.82 40.34 -2.09
C VAL A 51 -31.90 41.34 -2.52
N SER A 52 -33.14 40.88 -2.64
CA SER A 52 -34.29 41.75 -2.95
C SER A 52 -34.60 42.71 -1.79
N VAL A 53 -34.44 44.01 -2.03
CA VAL A 53 -34.67 45.08 -1.04
C VAL A 53 -35.67 46.15 -1.50
N GLY A 54 -36.33 45.94 -2.64
CA GLY A 54 -37.36 46.87 -3.13
C GLY A 54 -38.45 47.14 -2.10
N ASP A 55 -38.96 48.38 -2.12
CA ASP A 55 -39.99 48.92 -1.22
C ASP A 55 -39.59 49.04 0.26
N LEU A 56 -38.37 48.64 0.64
CA LEU A 56 -37.85 48.77 2.00
C LEU A 56 -37.23 50.15 2.26
N SER A 57 -37.27 50.59 3.51
CA SER A 57 -36.43 51.72 3.95
C SER A 57 -34.95 51.33 3.99
N ARG A 58 -34.05 52.32 4.03
CA ARG A 58 -32.59 52.11 4.12
C ARG A 58 -32.20 51.19 5.29
N THR A 59 -32.81 51.40 6.46
CA THR A 59 -32.55 50.59 7.66
C THR A 59 -33.08 49.16 7.53
N GLU A 60 -34.26 48.98 6.93
CA GLU A 60 -34.82 47.64 6.70
C GLU A 60 -34.03 46.86 5.65
N ALA A 61 -33.58 47.54 4.58
CA ALA A 61 -32.74 46.96 3.54
C ALA A 61 -31.38 46.53 4.10
N GLN A 62 -30.74 47.38 4.91
CA GLN A 62 -29.50 47.07 5.62
C GLN A 62 -29.65 45.80 6.47
N ALA A 63 -30.63 45.79 7.37
CA ALA A 63 -30.86 44.66 8.27
C ALA A 63 -31.14 43.36 7.50
N ARG A 64 -31.85 43.43 6.38
CA ARG A 64 -32.14 42.25 5.55
C ARG A 64 -30.90 41.70 4.87
N VAL A 65 -30.06 42.55 4.31
CA VAL A 65 -28.80 42.15 3.65
C VAL A 65 -27.85 41.53 4.68
N GLU A 66 -27.68 42.18 5.84
CA GLU A 66 -26.86 41.67 6.94
C GLU A 66 -27.39 40.35 7.50
N GLN A 67 -28.71 40.19 7.61
CA GLN A 67 -29.31 38.94 8.06
C GLN A 67 -29.06 37.77 7.09
N ILE A 68 -29.14 38.01 5.78
CA ILE A 68 -28.97 36.95 4.77
C ILE A 68 -27.51 36.52 4.67
N TYR A 69 -26.59 37.47 4.57
CA TYR A 69 -25.16 37.18 4.49
C TYR A 69 -24.55 36.76 5.83
N GLY A 70 -25.19 37.10 6.94
CA GLY A 70 -24.86 36.61 8.28
C GLY A 70 -25.39 35.21 8.58
N ALA A 71 -26.10 34.56 7.66
CA ALA A 71 -26.53 33.17 7.83
C ALA A 71 -25.36 32.19 7.58
N PRO A 72 -25.30 31.06 8.30
CA PRO A 72 -24.27 30.05 8.11
C PRO A 72 -24.29 29.45 6.70
N VAL A 73 -23.10 29.06 6.23
CA VAL A 73 -22.92 28.27 5.01
C VAL A 73 -22.87 26.79 5.39
N LEU A 74 -23.68 25.97 4.72
CA LEU A 74 -23.66 24.53 4.89
C LEU A 74 -22.51 23.92 4.09
N VAL A 75 -21.50 23.41 4.78
CA VAL A 75 -20.31 22.81 4.20
C VAL A 75 -20.40 21.29 4.33
N SER A 76 -20.46 20.59 3.20
CA SER A 76 -20.49 19.13 3.14
C SER A 76 -19.08 18.57 2.97
N TYR A 77 -18.73 17.62 3.83
CA TYR A 77 -17.46 16.89 3.80
C TYR A 77 -17.72 15.38 3.99
N GLN A 78 -17.68 14.62 2.89
CA GLN A 78 -18.18 13.23 2.83
C GLN A 78 -19.62 13.16 3.39
N ASP A 79 -19.86 12.29 4.39
CA ASP A 79 -21.15 12.10 5.05
C ASP A 79 -21.39 13.10 6.20
N SER A 80 -20.48 14.06 6.41
CA SER A 80 -20.60 15.07 7.46
C SER A 80 -21.09 16.40 6.91
N GLU A 81 -22.01 17.02 7.64
CA GLU A 81 -22.48 18.39 7.39
C GLU A 81 -21.92 19.30 8.50
N ILE A 82 -21.24 20.37 8.09
CA ILE A 82 -20.55 21.33 8.95
C ILE A 82 -21.13 22.70 8.65
N LEU A 83 -21.46 23.47 9.69
CA LEU A 83 -21.91 24.85 9.51
C LEU A 83 -20.70 25.77 9.67
N LEU A 84 -20.43 26.57 8.64
CA LEU A 84 -19.48 27.67 8.69
C LEU A 84 -20.24 28.94 9.07
N GLU A 85 -19.99 29.45 10.27
CA GLU A 85 -20.58 30.72 10.71
C GLU A 85 -19.80 31.88 10.09
N PRO A 86 -20.43 32.90 9.50
CA PRO A 86 -19.71 34.00 8.84
C PRO A 86 -18.78 34.78 9.79
N ASP A 87 -19.09 34.79 11.09
CA ASP A 87 -18.25 35.39 12.14
C ASP A 87 -16.92 34.63 12.35
N GLU A 88 -16.85 33.32 12.03
CA GLU A 88 -15.61 32.54 12.17
C GLU A 88 -14.53 32.99 11.19
N VAL A 89 -14.94 33.56 10.05
CA VAL A 89 -14.06 34.07 8.99
C VAL A 89 -14.04 35.60 8.93
N ASP A 90 -14.58 36.26 9.96
CA ASP A 90 -14.67 37.72 10.06
C ASP A 90 -15.35 38.34 8.81
N LEU A 91 -16.47 37.74 8.35
CA LEU A 91 -17.21 38.22 7.19
C LEU A 91 -17.86 39.57 7.48
N VAL A 92 -17.52 40.56 6.66
CA VAL A 92 -18.03 41.93 6.73
C VAL A 92 -18.80 42.25 5.46
N VAL A 93 -20.06 42.60 5.63
CA VAL A 93 -20.93 43.10 4.57
C VAL A 93 -20.98 44.62 4.66
N ARG A 94 -20.48 45.32 3.65
CA ARG A 94 -20.48 46.80 3.61
C ARG A 94 -21.82 47.32 3.07
N SER A 95 -22.89 46.99 3.77
CA SER A 95 -24.28 47.32 3.46
C SER A 95 -24.49 48.83 3.25
N ASP A 96 -23.91 49.68 4.10
CA ASP A 96 -23.93 51.14 3.97
C ASP A 96 -23.34 51.62 2.63
N ALA A 97 -22.20 51.06 2.22
CA ALA A 97 -21.56 51.42 0.95
C ALA A 97 -22.39 50.95 -0.25
N MET A 98 -23.03 49.78 -0.16
CA MET A 98 -23.94 49.27 -1.18
C MET A 98 -25.18 50.17 -1.32
N LEU A 99 -25.74 50.63 -0.19
CA LEU A 99 -26.86 51.57 -0.16
C LEU A 99 -26.48 52.94 -0.73
N ASP A 100 -25.29 53.46 -0.43
CA ASP A 100 -24.79 54.71 -1.01
C ASP A 100 -24.65 54.62 -2.53
N ARG A 101 -24.20 53.47 -3.06
CA ARG A 101 -24.16 53.22 -4.51
C ARG A 101 -25.56 53.14 -5.11
N ALA A 102 -26.52 52.52 -4.42
CA ALA A 102 -27.91 52.48 -4.86
C ALA A 102 -28.51 53.90 -4.93
N ASP A 103 -28.26 54.74 -3.93
CA ASP A 103 -28.70 56.13 -3.91
C ASP A 103 -28.03 56.97 -5.02
N ALA A 104 -26.76 56.71 -5.32
CA ALA A 104 -26.04 57.32 -6.44
C ALA A 104 -26.65 56.94 -7.80
N ALA A 105 -26.94 55.65 -8.02
CA ALA A 105 -27.62 55.17 -9.23
C ALA A 105 -29.01 55.80 -9.38
N ARG A 106 -29.72 56.02 -8.27
CA ARG A 106 -31.01 56.72 -8.26
C ARG A 106 -30.91 58.21 -8.58
N THR A 107 -29.79 58.87 -8.31
CA THR A 107 -29.63 60.33 -8.46
C THR A 107 -29.25 60.80 -9.86
N GLU A 108 -29.02 59.90 -10.81
CA GLU A 108 -28.92 60.29 -12.23
C GLU A 108 -30.23 60.89 -12.78
N GLY A 109 -31.36 60.69 -12.09
CA GLY A 109 -32.60 61.45 -12.28
C GLY A 109 -32.71 62.66 -11.35
N THR A 110 -32.78 63.88 -11.90
CA THR A 110 -33.06 65.11 -11.12
C THR A 110 -34.35 64.99 -10.28
N PHE A 111 -34.39 65.58 -9.07
CA PHE A 111 -35.57 65.58 -8.16
C PHE A 111 -36.89 65.89 -8.88
N TRP A 112 -36.86 66.89 -9.77
CA TRP A 112 -38.03 67.29 -10.56
C TRP A 112 -38.40 66.27 -11.65
N GLY A 113 -37.44 65.57 -12.24
CA GLY A 113 -37.70 64.46 -13.16
C GLY A 113 -38.40 63.28 -12.47
N GLY A 114 -37.96 62.93 -11.26
CA GLY A 114 -38.61 61.92 -10.42
C GLY A 114 -40.04 62.32 -10.00
N PHE A 115 -40.24 63.58 -9.61
CA PHE A 115 -41.57 64.09 -9.25
C PHE A 115 -42.56 64.03 -10.43
N TRP A 116 -42.09 64.31 -11.64
CA TRP A 116 -42.87 64.14 -12.86
C TRP A 116 -43.21 62.68 -13.14
N ASN A 117 -42.27 61.76 -12.95
CA ASN A 117 -42.53 60.31 -13.07
C ASN A 117 -43.59 59.84 -12.06
N HIS A 118 -43.54 60.34 -10.82
CA HIS A 118 -44.56 60.09 -9.78
C HIS A 118 -45.94 60.58 -10.20
N LEU A 119 -46.07 61.82 -10.68
CA LEU A 119 -47.34 62.38 -11.14
C LEU A 119 -47.98 61.61 -12.30
N TRP A 120 -47.16 60.97 -13.15
CA TRP A 120 -47.60 60.16 -14.29
C TRP A 120 -47.62 58.65 -14.02
N ALA A 121 -47.45 58.22 -12.77
CA ALA A 121 -47.41 56.82 -12.36
C ALA A 121 -46.44 55.96 -13.20
N ARG A 122 -45.27 56.51 -13.54
CA ARG A 122 -44.19 55.78 -14.22
C ARG A 122 -43.32 55.09 -13.17
N SER A 123 -43.15 53.77 -13.28
CA SER A 123 -42.27 53.00 -12.40
C SER A 123 -40.81 53.42 -12.60
N GLU A 124 -40.06 53.55 -11.50
CA GLU A 124 -38.60 53.63 -11.54
C GLU A 124 -38.02 52.31 -12.10
N GLU A 125 -36.92 52.39 -12.86
CA GLU A 125 -36.28 51.18 -13.41
C GLU A 125 -35.65 50.36 -12.28
N ALA A 126 -35.82 49.04 -12.35
CA ALA A 126 -35.14 48.11 -11.47
C ALA A 126 -33.65 48.06 -11.84
N TYR A 127 -32.79 48.06 -10.82
CA TYR A 127 -31.34 47.94 -10.98
C TYR A 127 -30.75 47.12 -9.82
N SER A 128 -29.57 46.56 -10.05
CA SER A 128 -28.82 45.78 -9.08
C SER A 128 -27.54 46.51 -8.70
N VAL A 129 -27.19 46.45 -7.42
CA VAL A 129 -25.86 46.84 -6.92
C VAL A 129 -25.09 45.59 -6.55
N ASP A 130 -23.84 45.50 -7.01
CA ASP A 130 -22.97 44.36 -6.69
C ASP A 130 -22.73 44.25 -5.17
N ALA A 131 -22.59 43.01 -4.71
CA ALA A 131 -22.28 42.71 -3.32
C ALA A 131 -20.90 43.29 -2.94
N ASP A 132 -20.82 43.93 -1.78
CA ASP A 132 -19.57 44.41 -1.21
C ASP A 132 -19.26 43.65 0.09
N ILE A 133 -18.64 42.49 -0.09
CA ILE A 133 -18.36 41.52 0.96
C ILE A 133 -16.85 41.25 0.99
N SER A 134 -16.31 41.23 2.20
CA SER A 134 -14.93 40.83 2.50
C SER A 134 -14.91 39.91 3.71
N TYR A 135 -14.00 38.96 3.74
CA TYR A 135 -13.71 38.10 4.90
C TYR A 135 -12.18 37.96 5.03
N SER A 136 -11.71 37.27 6.07
CA SER A 136 -10.29 36.99 6.27
C SER A 136 -9.89 35.66 5.64
N ASP A 137 -9.01 35.71 4.64
CA ASP A 137 -8.46 34.51 3.99
C ASP A 137 -7.73 33.60 5.00
N ASP A 138 -6.92 34.20 5.89
CA ASP A 138 -6.19 33.46 6.94
C ASP A 138 -7.15 32.71 7.88
N ARG A 139 -8.31 33.30 8.21
CA ARG A 139 -9.31 32.69 9.10
C ARG A 139 -10.08 31.59 8.40
N LEU A 140 -10.41 31.77 7.12
CA LEU A 140 -11.01 30.72 6.31
C LEU A 140 -10.06 29.54 6.15
N GLN A 141 -8.79 29.80 5.89
CA GLN A 141 -7.77 28.74 5.83
C GLN A 141 -7.65 28.02 7.17
N ALA A 142 -7.53 28.74 8.29
CA ALA A 142 -7.45 28.13 9.62
C ALA A 142 -8.70 27.30 9.97
N TRP A 143 -9.89 27.73 9.53
CA TRP A 143 -11.12 26.97 9.68
C TRP A 143 -11.08 25.67 8.88
N LEU A 144 -10.59 25.70 7.64
CA LEU A 144 -10.41 24.50 6.81
C LEU A 144 -9.36 23.55 7.39
N GLU A 145 -8.27 24.07 7.95
CA GLU A 145 -7.25 23.26 8.64
C GLU A 145 -7.83 22.57 9.89
N ASP A 146 -8.70 23.24 10.64
CA ASP A 146 -9.41 22.63 11.77
C ASP A 146 -10.44 21.57 11.32
N VAL A 147 -11.13 21.80 10.20
CA VAL A 147 -11.98 20.76 9.57
C VAL A 147 -11.13 19.56 9.15
N ALA A 148 -10.02 19.77 8.45
CA ALA A 148 -9.11 18.70 8.05
C ALA A 148 -8.64 17.90 9.28
N ALA A 149 -8.19 18.57 10.34
CA ALA A 149 -7.71 17.93 11.56
C ALA A 149 -8.77 17.05 12.27
N ARG A 150 -10.06 17.36 12.11
CA ARG A 150 -11.17 16.63 12.76
C ARG A 150 -11.76 15.52 11.89
N TYR A 151 -11.73 15.68 10.57
CA TYR A 151 -12.49 14.84 9.65
C TYR A 151 -11.65 14.08 8.62
N ASP A 152 -10.41 14.48 8.37
CA ASP A 152 -9.52 13.72 7.49
C ASP A 152 -9.29 12.32 8.04
N ARG A 153 -9.28 11.35 7.13
CA ARG A 153 -8.94 9.96 7.44
C ARG A 153 -7.79 9.57 6.54
N PRO A 154 -6.53 9.80 6.94
CA PRO A 154 -5.40 9.37 6.13
C PRO A 154 -5.44 7.84 5.93
N PRO A 155 -4.86 7.34 4.82
CA PRO A 155 -4.83 5.91 4.55
C PRO A 155 -4.14 5.19 5.70
N GLN A 156 -4.72 4.06 6.13
CA GLN A 156 -4.12 3.20 7.14
C GLN A 156 -3.28 2.14 6.44
N PRO A 157 -2.04 1.87 6.90
CA PRO A 157 -1.21 0.82 6.33
C PRO A 157 -1.79 -0.56 6.64
N ALA A 158 -1.27 -1.58 5.94
CA ALA A 158 -1.56 -2.96 6.24
C ALA A 158 -1.14 -3.35 7.67
N THR A 159 -1.82 -4.34 8.25
CA THR A 159 -1.58 -4.83 9.61
C THR A 159 -1.40 -6.34 9.64
N THR A 160 -0.63 -6.85 10.59
CA THR A 160 -0.38 -8.29 10.76
C THR A 160 -1.42 -8.91 11.71
N ASN A 161 -1.87 -10.13 11.40
CA ASN A 161 -2.76 -10.89 12.26
C ASN A 161 -2.24 -12.33 12.44
N VAL A 162 -1.58 -12.56 13.57
CA VAL A 162 -1.01 -13.88 13.93
C VAL A 162 -2.08 -14.94 14.18
N SER A 163 -3.30 -14.55 14.58
CA SER A 163 -4.36 -15.53 14.86
C SER A 163 -4.89 -16.19 13.59
N THR A 164 -4.85 -15.45 12.48
CA THR A 164 -5.27 -15.90 11.16
C THR A 164 -4.10 -16.12 10.21
N LEU A 165 -2.86 -15.91 10.66
CA LEU A 165 -1.63 -16.01 9.87
C LEU A 165 -1.70 -15.21 8.56
N MET A 166 -2.24 -13.98 8.60
CA MET A 166 -2.47 -13.16 7.41
C MET A 166 -2.01 -11.71 7.62
N VAL A 167 -1.58 -11.08 6.54
CA VAL A 167 -1.43 -9.62 6.45
C VAL A 167 -2.75 -9.03 5.95
N GLU A 168 -3.41 -8.26 6.80
CA GLU A 168 -4.66 -7.56 6.47
C GLU A 168 -4.32 -6.29 5.66
N ALA A 169 -4.97 -6.14 4.51
CA ALA A 169 -4.78 -4.97 3.65
C ALA A 169 -5.12 -3.67 4.37
N GLY A 170 -4.41 -2.60 4.03
CA GLY A 170 -4.67 -1.28 4.59
C GLY A 170 -6.01 -0.70 4.17
N GLU A 171 -6.50 0.29 4.94
CA GLU A 171 -7.74 1.00 4.61
C GLU A 171 -7.45 2.27 3.81
N PRO A 172 -8.10 2.49 2.65
CA PRO A 172 -7.91 3.70 1.87
C PRO A 172 -8.41 4.92 2.64
N GLY A 173 -7.75 6.05 2.40
CA GLY A 173 -8.01 7.30 3.10
C GLY A 173 -8.49 8.42 2.20
N TYR A 174 -8.81 9.54 2.82
CA TYR A 174 -9.08 10.81 2.19
C TYR A 174 -8.60 11.97 3.08
N THR A 175 -8.16 13.02 2.42
CA THR A 175 -7.69 14.27 3.05
C THR A 175 -8.31 15.46 2.35
N LEU A 176 -8.56 16.55 3.07
CA LEU A 176 -9.13 17.77 2.52
C LEU A 176 -8.15 18.42 1.53
N ASP A 177 -8.63 18.77 0.33
CA ASP A 177 -7.92 19.66 -0.58
C ASP A 177 -8.31 21.10 -0.27
N ILE A 178 -7.51 21.77 0.55
CA ILE A 178 -7.76 23.15 0.99
C ILE A 178 -7.74 24.10 -0.20
N GLU A 179 -6.70 24.03 -1.05
CA GLU A 179 -6.52 24.95 -2.17
C GLU A 179 -7.67 24.85 -3.18
N ALA A 180 -8.12 23.64 -3.49
CA ALA A 180 -9.25 23.42 -4.39
C ALA A 180 -10.60 23.79 -3.77
N SER A 181 -10.72 23.73 -2.44
CA SER A 181 -11.97 24.03 -1.72
C SER A 181 -12.19 25.53 -1.46
N LEU A 182 -11.11 26.31 -1.28
CA LEU A 182 -11.17 27.75 -1.04
C LEU A 182 -12.08 28.52 -2.02
N PRO A 183 -11.93 28.40 -3.37
CA PRO A 183 -12.78 29.15 -4.30
C PRO A 183 -14.25 28.75 -4.24
N LEU A 184 -14.56 27.50 -3.89
CA LEU A 184 -15.95 27.03 -3.76
C LEU A 184 -16.64 27.64 -2.53
N ILE A 185 -15.88 27.83 -1.44
CA ILE A 185 -16.40 28.48 -0.23
C ILE A 185 -16.53 29.99 -0.45
N ASP A 186 -15.60 30.64 -1.16
CA ASP A 186 -15.73 32.06 -1.55
C ASP A 186 -17.05 32.29 -2.31
N GLU A 187 -17.37 31.44 -3.28
CA GLU A 187 -18.63 31.49 -4.02
C GLU A 187 -19.84 31.34 -3.09
N ALA A 188 -19.84 30.33 -2.21
CA ALA A 188 -20.95 30.09 -1.28
C ALA A 188 -21.11 31.17 -0.20
N LEU A 189 -20.02 31.80 0.25
CA LEU A 189 -20.05 32.93 1.18
C LEU A 189 -20.70 34.17 0.53
N ARG A 190 -20.48 34.36 -0.78
CA ARG A 190 -20.99 35.50 -1.57
C ARG A 190 -22.38 35.26 -2.18
N ASP A 191 -22.87 34.03 -2.20
CA ASP A 191 -24.21 33.68 -2.66
C ASP A 191 -25.26 33.89 -1.53
N PRO A 192 -26.29 34.74 -1.72
CA PRO A 192 -27.34 34.96 -0.73
C PRO A 192 -28.49 33.93 -0.79
N ILE A 193 -28.51 33.06 -1.80
CA ILE A 193 -29.56 32.08 -2.08
C ILE A 193 -29.06 30.65 -1.82
N ASN A 194 -27.94 30.28 -2.42
CA ASN A 194 -27.36 28.93 -2.37
C ASN A 194 -26.14 28.87 -1.45
N ARG A 195 -26.37 28.97 -0.14
CA ARG A 195 -25.32 28.94 0.90
C ARG A 195 -24.91 27.51 1.28
N GLN A 196 -24.51 26.73 0.28
CA GLN A 196 -24.04 25.37 0.46
C GLN A 196 -22.85 25.08 -0.46
N VAL A 197 -21.91 24.30 0.04
CA VAL A 197 -20.69 23.91 -0.69
C VAL A 197 -20.26 22.51 -0.29
N THR A 198 -19.77 21.73 -1.25
CA THR A 198 -19.11 20.44 -1.00
C THR A 198 -17.61 20.63 -1.14
N LEU A 199 -16.87 20.29 -0.09
CA LEU A 199 -15.41 20.38 -0.09
C LEU A 199 -14.78 19.32 -1.01
N VAL A 200 -13.66 19.70 -1.62
CA VAL A 200 -12.87 18.81 -2.48
C VAL A 200 -11.96 17.95 -1.60
N ILE A 201 -11.88 16.66 -1.90
CA ILE A 201 -11.00 15.74 -1.18
C ILE A 201 -10.00 15.08 -2.13
N ASN A 202 -8.82 14.80 -1.60
CA ASN A 202 -7.84 13.92 -2.20
C ASN A 202 -8.00 12.53 -1.60
N ARG A 203 -8.53 11.58 -2.38
CA ARG A 203 -8.56 10.17 -2.01
C ARG A 203 -7.16 9.57 -2.20
N GLN A 204 -6.71 8.83 -1.22
CA GLN A 204 -5.41 8.15 -1.23
C GLN A 204 -5.68 6.67 -0.98
N GLU A 205 -5.20 5.81 -1.88
CA GLU A 205 -5.25 4.37 -1.65
C GLU A 205 -4.31 3.99 -0.50
N ALA A 206 -4.63 2.89 0.18
CA ALA A 206 -3.69 2.32 1.14
C ALA A 206 -2.50 1.75 0.36
N PRO A 207 -1.27 1.85 0.90
CA PRO A 207 -0.15 1.10 0.36
C PRO A 207 -0.46 -0.40 0.39
N ASP A 208 -0.15 -1.09 -0.71
CA ASP A 208 -0.19 -2.55 -0.73
C ASP A 208 0.82 -3.11 0.29
N PRO A 209 0.52 -4.25 0.95
CA PRO A 209 1.44 -4.84 1.89
C PRO A 209 2.72 -5.32 1.19
N GLY A 210 3.88 -4.91 1.69
CA GLY A 210 5.17 -5.32 1.17
C GLY A 210 5.76 -6.52 1.92
N MET A 211 6.95 -6.92 1.49
CA MET A 211 7.74 -7.98 2.13
C MET A 211 8.10 -7.67 3.59
N GLU A 212 8.03 -6.40 4.01
CA GLU A 212 8.25 -5.97 5.39
C GLU A 212 7.09 -6.38 6.31
N GLU A 213 5.84 -6.33 5.85
CA GLU A 213 4.69 -6.83 6.61
C GLU A 213 4.73 -8.36 6.73
N LEU A 214 5.15 -9.07 5.68
CA LEU A 214 5.43 -10.51 5.75
C LEU A 214 6.52 -10.81 6.81
N ARG A 215 7.62 -10.04 6.78
CA ARG A 215 8.72 -10.13 7.74
C ARG A 215 8.23 -9.95 9.18
N ALA A 216 7.39 -8.94 9.41
CA ALA A 216 6.80 -8.64 10.72
C ALA A 216 5.91 -9.80 11.19
N LEU A 217 5.03 -10.32 10.32
CA LEU A 217 4.12 -11.41 10.67
C LEU A 217 4.86 -12.71 11.03
N VAL A 218 5.90 -13.08 10.25
CA VAL A 218 6.73 -14.25 10.57
C VAL A 218 7.42 -14.09 11.94
N LEU A 219 7.94 -12.90 12.24
CA LEU A 219 8.54 -12.61 13.55
C LEU A 219 7.52 -12.73 14.69
N GLU A 220 6.33 -12.14 14.52
CA GLU A 220 5.26 -12.19 15.53
C GLU A 220 4.76 -13.62 15.76
N TYR A 221 4.66 -14.43 14.70
CA TYR A 221 4.35 -15.85 14.78
C TYR A 221 5.40 -16.64 15.58
N LEU A 222 6.69 -16.45 15.30
CA LEU A 222 7.75 -17.11 16.06
C LEU A 222 7.71 -16.73 17.56
N ILE A 223 7.37 -15.47 17.86
CA ILE A 223 7.16 -15.01 19.24
C ILE A 223 5.94 -15.69 19.88
N SER A 224 4.81 -15.80 19.17
CA SER A 224 3.59 -16.42 19.70
C SER A 224 3.77 -17.91 20.01
N GLU A 225 4.60 -18.59 19.22
CA GLU A 225 4.93 -20.01 19.41
C GLU A 225 5.98 -20.26 20.51
N ASN A 226 6.42 -19.22 21.23
CA ASN A 226 7.52 -19.29 22.22
C ASN A 226 8.78 -19.95 21.63
N PHE A 227 9.09 -19.64 20.38
CA PHE A 227 10.26 -20.18 19.69
C PHE A 227 11.54 -19.84 20.46
N SER A 228 12.48 -20.80 20.56
CA SER A 228 13.67 -20.71 21.42
C SER A 228 14.93 -21.30 20.76
N ARG A 229 14.99 -21.23 19.43
CA ARG A 229 16.05 -21.80 18.60
C ARG A 229 16.58 -20.71 17.64
N VAL A 230 17.44 -21.08 16.70
CA VAL A 230 17.85 -20.18 15.62
C VAL A 230 17.00 -20.49 14.39
N ALA A 231 16.39 -19.48 13.79
CA ALA A 231 15.64 -19.61 12.53
C ALA A 231 16.20 -18.65 11.49
N THR A 232 16.33 -19.15 10.26
CA THR A 232 16.59 -18.33 9.08
C THR A 232 15.48 -18.54 8.07
N ILE A 233 14.93 -17.45 7.53
CA ILE A 233 13.88 -17.48 6.50
C ILE A 233 14.27 -16.50 5.40
N HIS A 234 14.18 -16.92 4.15
CA HIS A 234 14.32 -16.06 2.97
C HIS A 234 13.17 -16.35 2.01
N ALA A 235 12.40 -15.32 1.66
CA ALA A 235 11.40 -15.39 0.61
C ALA A 235 11.72 -14.38 -0.51
N ILE A 236 11.49 -14.78 -1.77
CA ILE A 236 11.66 -13.94 -2.95
C ILE A 236 10.36 -14.00 -3.75
N ASP A 237 9.75 -12.85 -4.01
CA ASP A 237 8.70 -12.73 -5.00
C ASP A 237 9.33 -12.84 -6.40
N LEU A 238 8.96 -13.88 -7.15
CA LEU A 238 9.58 -14.17 -8.45
C LEU A 238 9.03 -13.31 -9.60
N GLU A 239 7.96 -12.54 -9.37
CA GLU A 239 7.46 -11.55 -10.33
C GLU A 239 8.13 -10.19 -10.15
N THR A 240 8.23 -9.71 -8.90
CA THR A 240 8.75 -8.36 -8.60
C THR A 240 10.25 -8.34 -8.29
N GLY A 241 10.79 -9.45 -7.77
CA GLY A 241 12.14 -9.51 -7.21
C GLY A 241 12.25 -8.93 -5.80
N ASP A 242 11.15 -8.58 -5.15
CA ASP A 242 11.16 -8.13 -3.75
C ASP A 242 11.49 -9.30 -2.82
N GLU A 243 12.25 -9.01 -1.75
CA GLU A 243 12.80 -10.03 -0.86
C GLU A 243 12.45 -9.76 0.61
N MET A 244 12.23 -10.86 1.34
CA MET A 244 12.12 -10.89 2.79
C MET A 244 13.22 -11.80 3.32
N HIS A 245 14.02 -11.31 4.26
CA HIS A 245 15.09 -12.08 4.88
C HIS A 245 15.08 -11.88 6.40
N LEU A 246 15.19 -12.99 7.13
CA LEU A 246 15.22 -13.04 8.60
C LEU A 246 16.30 -13.99 9.06
N ASN A 247 17.23 -13.50 9.88
CA ASN A 247 18.19 -14.31 10.64
C ASN A 247 17.93 -14.04 12.12
N LEU A 248 17.35 -14.99 12.85
CA LEU A 248 16.87 -14.76 14.22
C LEU A 248 17.44 -15.76 15.21
N ASP A 249 18.06 -15.26 16.28
CA ASP A 249 18.43 -16.04 17.47
C ASP A 249 17.42 -15.79 18.60
N PHE A 250 16.69 -16.83 19.01
CA PHE A 250 15.78 -16.76 20.14
C PHE A 250 16.34 -17.39 21.43
N ARG A 251 17.55 -17.94 21.42
CA ARG A 251 18.10 -18.69 22.56
C ARG A 251 18.30 -17.81 23.81
N THR A 252 18.39 -16.50 23.65
CA THR A 252 18.50 -15.53 24.76
C THR A 252 17.14 -15.11 25.34
N GLY A 253 16.02 -15.64 24.84
CA GLY A 253 14.66 -15.32 25.31
C GLY A 253 14.04 -14.07 24.69
N SER A 254 14.74 -13.42 23.77
CA SER A 254 14.22 -12.36 22.90
C SER A 254 14.90 -12.50 21.54
N PRO A 255 14.20 -12.22 20.43
CA PRO A 255 14.78 -12.34 19.09
C PRO A 255 15.93 -11.35 18.92
N VAL A 256 17.06 -11.85 18.43
CA VAL A 256 18.22 -11.05 18.05
C VAL A 256 18.57 -11.33 16.59
N ASP A 257 18.63 -10.27 15.78
CA ASP A 257 19.20 -10.32 14.44
C ASP A 257 20.73 -10.11 14.54
N PRO A 258 21.55 -11.07 14.11
CA PRO A 258 23.00 -10.95 14.19
C PRO A 258 23.60 -10.04 13.09
N GLY A 259 22.81 -9.63 12.08
CA GLY A 259 23.26 -8.74 11.00
C GLY A 259 24.26 -9.38 10.03
N CYS A 260 24.21 -10.69 9.86
CA CYS A 260 25.10 -11.50 9.03
C CYS A 260 24.35 -12.72 8.48
N ASP A 261 24.80 -13.27 7.35
CA ASP A 261 24.34 -14.58 6.87
C ASP A 261 24.81 -15.69 7.79
N ILE A 262 23.88 -16.56 8.20
CA ILE A 262 24.17 -17.71 9.06
C ILE A 262 24.44 -18.93 8.16
N ALA A 263 25.64 -19.50 8.28
CA ALA A 263 25.97 -20.75 7.60
C ALA A 263 25.30 -21.93 8.31
N TYR A 264 24.61 -22.79 7.56
CA TYR A 264 24.02 -24.04 8.04
C TYR A 264 24.69 -25.24 7.36
N ALA A 265 24.50 -26.44 7.93
CA ALA A 265 24.82 -27.67 7.22
C ALA A 265 23.99 -27.70 5.92
N GLY A 266 24.65 -27.92 4.78
CA GLY A 266 24.00 -27.90 3.47
C GLY A 266 23.10 -29.12 3.22
N MET A 267 23.37 -30.23 3.91
CA MET A 267 22.57 -31.46 3.90
C MET A 267 22.19 -31.89 2.47
N SER A 268 20.98 -32.44 2.29
CA SER A 268 20.47 -32.84 0.99
C SER A 268 20.07 -31.66 0.10
N MET A 269 20.05 -30.43 0.60
CA MET A 269 19.75 -29.23 -0.21
C MET A 269 20.88 -28.93 -1.19
N MET A 270 22.12 -29.32 -0.87
CA MET A 270 23.27 -29.23 -1.80
C MET A 270 23.09 -30.03 -3.09
N LYS A 271 22.19 -31.03 -3.10
CA LYS A 271 21.84 -31.78 -4.31
C LYS A 271 21.26 -30.90 -5.41
N ILE A 272 20.69 -29.73 -5.08
CA ILE A 272 20.28 -28.72 -6.07
C ILE A 272 21.50 -28.22 -6.86
N GLY A 273 22.59 -27.85 -6.16
CA GLY A 273 23.83 -27.43 -6.81
C GLY A 273 24.49 -28.55 -7.63
N VAL A 274 24.46 -29.79 -7.12
CA VAL A 274 24.93 -30.97 -7.87
C VAL A 274 24.11 -31.19 -9.14
N MET A 275 22.79 -31.04 -9.07
CA MET A 275 21.89 -31.16 -10.21
C MET A 275 22.20 -30.10 -11.28
N VAL A 276 22.37 -28.83 -10.89
CA VAL A 276 22.71 -27.75 -11.83
C VAL A 276 23.98 -28.08 -12.62
N ASP A 277 25.05 -28.50 -11.94
CA ASP A 277 26.29 -28.85 -12.60
C ASP A 277 26.24 -30.19 -13.36
N PHE A 278 25.34 -31.10 -12.96
CA PHE A 278 25.11 -32.33 -13.72
C PHE A 278 24.43 -32.03 -15.06
N PHE A 279 23.44 -31.13 -15.10
CA PHE A 279 22.88 -30.66 -16.35
C PHE A 279 23.90 -29.93 -17.23
N ARG A 280 24.84 -29.19 -16.64
CA ARG A 280 25.95 -28.61 -17.41
C ARG A 280 26.84 -29.63 -18.09
N LEU A 281 27.00 -30.80 -17.48
CA LEU A 281 27.74 -31.90 -18.06
C LEU A 281 26.94 -32.58 -19.18
N LEU A 282 25.62 -32.63 -19.05
CA LEU A 282 24.72 -33.28 -19.99
C LEU A 282 24.49 -32.35 -21.19
N ASP A 283 25.04 -32.71 -22.35
CA ASP A 283 24.77 -32.00 -23.61
C ASP A 283 23.42 -32.37 -24.25
N TRP A 284 22.52 -32.97 -23.47
CA TRP A 284 21.22 -33.48 -23.87
C TRP A 284 20.27 -33.55 -22.66
N ASN A 285 18.97 -33.43 -22.92
CA ASN A 285 17.94 -33.55 -21.89
C ASN A 285 17.69 -35.04 -21.53
N PRO A 286 17.98 -35.49 -20.29
CA PRO A 286 17.77 -36.87 -19.87
C PRO A 286 16.33 -37.33 -20.01
N THR A 287 16.11 -38.37 -20.82
CA THR A 287 14.77 -38.95 -21.00
C THR A 287 14.49 -40.02 -19.96
N GLU A 288 13.21 -40.16 -19.59
CA GLU A 288 12.72 -41.23 -18.72
C GLU A 288 13.26 -42.60 -19.16
N GLY A 289 13.84 -43.34 -18.20
CA GLY A 289 14.43 -44.67 -18.42
C GLY A 289 15.92 -44.69 -18.73
N SER A 290 16.56 -43.54 -19.02
CA SER A 290 18.02 -43.43 -19.10
C SER A 290 18.67 -43.53 -17.71
N ASP A 291 19.93 -43.97 -17.63
CA ASP A 291 20.62 -44.10 -16.34
C ASP A 291 20.90 -42.72 -15.71
N ASP A 292 21.13 -41.69 -16.52
CA ASP A 292 21.27 -40.31 -16.04
C ASP A 292 19.95 -39.76 -15.45
N TYR A 293 18.81 -40.04 -16.09
CA TYR A 293 17.49 -39.68 -15.53
C TYR A 293 17.20 -40.42 -14.22
N LYS A 294 17.58 -41.71 -14.10
CA LYS A 294 17.45 -42.45 -12.83
C LYS A 294 18.27 -41.80 -11.72
N ASN A 295 19.53 -41.46 -12.00
CA ASN A 295 20.38 -40.78 -11.01
C ASN A 295 19.77 -39.44 -10.56
N LEU A 296 19.18 -38.67 -11.48
CA LEU A 296 18.48 -37.42 -11.17
C LEU A 296 17.28 -37.65 -10.25
N ILE A 297 16.37 -38.58 -10.60
CA ILE A 297 15.18 -38.87 -9.81
C ILE A 297 15.52 -39.43 -8.43
N GLU A 298 16.43 -40.41 -8.35
CA GLU A 298 16.84 -40.99 -7.07
C GLU A 298 17.49 -39.93 -6.17
N THR A 299 18.24 -38.99 -6.74
CA THR A 299 18.87 -37.89 -5.99
C THR A 299 17.85 -36.85 -5.52
N MET A 300 16.91 -36.45 -6.38
CA MET A 300 15.99 -35.36 -6.07
C MET A 300 14.77 -35.81 -5.27
N SER A 301 14.10 -36.89 -5.69
CA SER A 301 12.86 -37.37 -5.09
C SER A 301 13.08 -38.31 -3.91
N LEU A 302 14.12 -39.15 -3.94
CA LEU A 302 14.41 -40.11 -2.86
C LEU A 302 15.58 -39.68 -1.98
N SER A 303 16.15 -38.49 -2.25
CA SER A 303 17.29 -37.95 -1.52
C SER A 303 18.50 -38.90 -1.47
N GLY A 304 18.72 -39.72 -2.50
CA GLY A 304 19.75 -40.76 -2.53
C GLY A 304 21.19 -40.19 -2.51
N ASN A 305 21.98 -40.58 -1.51
CA ASN A 305 23.40 -40.20 -1.43
C ASN A 305 24.24 -40.93 -2.49
N ALA A 306 23.96 -42.22 -2.74
CA ALA A 306 24.68 -43.02 -3.73
C ALA A 306 24.52 -42.46 -5.15
N SER A 307 23.29 -42.10 -5.56
CA SER A 307 23.01 -41.48 -6.87
C SER A 307 23.65 -40.09 -6.99
N ALA A 308 23.61 -39.28 -5.92
CA ALA A 308 24.31 -38.00 -5.88
C ALA A 308 25.82 -38.15 -6.06
N ASN A 309 26.42 -39.15 -5.41
CA ASN A 309 27.84 -39.47 -5.55
C ASN A 309 28.19 -39.91 -6.97
N VAL A 310 27.35 -40.71 -7.64
CA VAL A 310 27.52 -41.05 -9.06
C VAL A 310 27.53 -39.79 -9.93
N MET A 311 26.58 -38.85 -9.73
CA MET A 311 26.57 -37.57 -10.45
C MET A 311 27.85 -36.77 -10.22
N LEU A 312 28.33 -36.69 -8.98
CA LEU A 312 29.60 -36.04 -8.64
C LEU A 312 30.79 -36.71 -9.32
N GLY A 313 30.81 -38.04 -9.41
CA GLY A 313 31.84 -38.79 -10.10
C GLY A 313 31.89 -38.45 -11.59
N LYS A 314 30.73 -38.37 -12.24
CA LYS A 314 30.60 -37.96 -13.65
C LYS A 314 31.08 -36.53 -13.88
N ILE A 315 30.70 -35.60 -13.00
CA ILE A 315 31.16 -34.20 -13.01
C ILE A 315 32.70 -34.14 -12.85
N GLY A 316 33.25 -34.85 -11.87
CA GLY A 316 34.69 -34.90 -11.62
C GLY A 316 35.50 -35.59 -12.73
N TYR A 317 34.90 -36.53 -13.44
CA TYR A 317 35.50 -37.18 -14.60
C TYR A 317 35.38 -36.33 -15.87
N GLY A 318 34.32 -35.52 -16.00
CA GLY A 318 34.03 -34.70 -17.17
C GLY A 318 33.35 -35.48 -18.30
N SER A 319 32.67 -36.57 -17.99
CA SER A 319 31.84 -37.32 -18.95
C SER A 319 30.71 -38.06 -18.22
N SER A 320 29.57 -38.23 -18.90
CA SER A 320 28.45 -39.03 -18.39
C SER A 320 28.73 -40.53 -18.35
N THR A 321 29.89 -41.01 -18.82
CA THR A 321 30.32 -42.41 -18.68
C THR A 321 31.81 -42.48 -18.33
N PRO A 322 32.28 -43.46 -17.51
CA PRO A 322 31.54 -44.59 -16.91
C PRO A 322 30.67 -44.19 -15.69
N ASP A 323 30.10 -45.16 -14.97
CA ASP A 323 29.26 -44.94 -13.77
C ASP A 323 29.94 -45.43 -12.46
N ASP A 324 31.19 -45.88 -12.54
CA ASP A 324 31.98 -46.39 -11.41
C ASP A 324 33.22 -45.52 -11.22
N PHE A 325 33.30 -44.89 -10.04
CA PHE A 325 34.29 -43.86 -9.72
C PHE A 325 34.86 -44.06 -8.32
N GLY A 326 36.10 -43.59 -8.13
CA GLY A 326 36.74 -43.56 -6.83
C GLY A 326 36.51 -42.22 -6.11
N ALA A 327 36.92 -42.17 -4.85
CA ALA A 327 36.88 -40.96 -4.02
C ALA A 327 37.57 -39.74 -4.67
N ALA A 328 38.59 -39.96 -5.51
CA ALA A 328 39.30 -38.87 -6.19
C ALA A 328 38.40 -38.12 -7.20
N GLU A 329 37.61 -38.85 -8.00
CA GLU A 329 36.65 -38.27 -8.92
C GLU A 329 35.48 -37.63 -8.17
N TYR A 330 34.94 -38.29 -7.14
CA TYR A 330 33.87 -37.72 -6.32
C TYR A 330 34.26 -36.38 -5.67
N ARG A 331 35.45 -36.30 -5.04
CA ARG A 331 35.98 -35.05 -4.48
C ARG A 331 36.20 -33.98 -5.54
N ARG A 332 36.69 -34.37 -6.73
CA ARG A 332 36.85 -33.40 -7.83
C ARG A 332 35.49 -32.86 -8.29
N GLY A 333 34.47 -33.70 -8.34
CA GLY A 333 33.09 -33.28 -8.59
C GLY A 333 32.61 -32.24 -7.58
N ALA A 334 32.81 -32.50 -6.28
CA ALA A 334 32.46 -31.59 -5.20
C ALA A 334 33.14 -30.20 -5.33
N ASP A 335 34.44 -30.19 -5.63
CA ASP A 335 35.22 -28.97 -5.87
C ASP A 335 34.75 -28.22 -7.12
N ILE A 336 34.39 -28.93 -8.20
CA ILE A 336 33.78 -28.30 -9.39
C ILE A 336 32.45 -27.63 -9.05
N VAL A 337 31.56 -28.34 -8.33
CA VAL A 337 30.28 -27.79 -7.83
C VAL A 337 30.49 -26.52 -7.03
N THR A 338 31.38 -26.56 -6.04
CA THR A 338 31.72 -25.38 -5.24
C THR A 338 32.20 -24.21 -6.10
N ARG A 339 33.17 -24.45 -7.00
CA ARG A 339 33.74 -23.39 -7.84
C ARG A 339 32.70 -22.78 -8.79
N ASN A 340 31.75 -23.58 -9.27
CA ASN A 340 30.71 -23.10 -10.16
C ASN A 340 29.65 -22.27 -9.41
N LEU A 341 29.22 -22.73 -8.23
CA LEU A 341 28.32 -21.97 -7.34
C LEU A 341 28.95 -20.62 -6.93
N TRP A 342 30.24 -20.60 -6.57
CA TRP A 342 30.94 -19.34 -6.28
C TRP A 342 31.04 -18.42 -7.48
N SER A 343 31.17 -18.98 -8.70
CA SER A 343 31.18 -18.17 -9.91
C SER A 343 29.82 -17.56 -10.27
N LEU A 344 28.74 -18.01 -9.61
CA LEU A 344 27.40 -17.39 -9.63
C LEU A 344 27.22 -16.36 -8.50
N GLY A 345 28.23 -16.14 -7.64
CA GLY A 345 28.15 -15.24 -6.50
C GLY A 345 27.69 -15.89 -5.19
N LEU A 346 27.46 -17.20 -5.18
CA LEU A 346 27.00 -17.96 -4.01
C LEU A 346 28.17 -18.33 -3.08
N GLU A 347 28.89 -17.31 -2.60
CA GLU A 347 30.19 -17.46 -1.92
C GLU A 347 30.12 -18.20 -0.58
N ASN A 348 28.94 -18.33 0.02
CA ASN A 348 28.76 -19.06 1.29
C ASN A 348 28.39 -20.53 1.09
N THR A 349 28.14 -20.96 -0.14
CA THR A 349 27.70 -22.30 -0.48
C THR A 349 28.83 -23.15 -1.02
N PHE A 350 29.09 -24.30 -0.42
CA PHE A 350 30.15 -25.20 -0.87
C PHE A 350 29.88 -26.66 -0.51
N MET A 351 30.56 -27.54 -1.24
CA MET A 351 30.70 -28.96 -0.97
C MET A 351 32.19 -29.32 -1.03
N ALA A 352 32.76 -29.66 0.11
CA ALA A 352 34.18 -29.98 0.26
C ALA A 352 34.50 -31.46 -0.03
N SER A 353 33.49 -32.33 0.07
CA SER A 353 33.57 -33.73 -0.37
C SER A 353 32.19 -34.27 -0.75
N PHE A 354 32.15 -35.52 -1.20
CA PHE A 354 30.94 -36.25 -1.54
C PHE A 354 30.22 -36.79 -0.29
N TYR A 355 28.99 -37.27 -0.46
CA TYR A 355 28.19 -37.82 0.63
C TYR A 355 28.81 -39.13 1.15
N ASP A 356 28.69 -39.38 2.46
CA ASP A 356 29.18 -40.59 3.15
C ASP A 356 30.72 -40.74 3.16
N ASP A 357 31.45 -39.66 2.86
CA ASP A 357 32.89 -39.62 3.03
C ASP A 357 33.29 -39.48 4.50
N GLU A 358 34.28 -40.27 4.91
CA GLU A 358 34.76 -40.31 6.29
C GLU A 358 36.11 -39.57 6.46
N GLU A 359 36.77 -39.18 5.36
CA GLU A 359 38.02 -38.43 5.44
C GLU A 359 37.78 -36.95 5.69
N LEU A 360 38.48 -36.37 6.67
CA LEU A 360 38.37 -34.95 7.00
C LEU A 360 38.50 -34.07 5.74
N PRO A 361 37.52 -33.20 5.46
CA PRO A 361 37.47 -32.45 4.22
C PRO A 361 38.47 -31.29 4.24
N GLU A 362 38.76 -30.76 3.04
CA GLU A 362 39.49 -29.50 2.92
C GLU A 362 38.72 -28.34 3.57
N TYR A 363 39.44 -27.39 4.15
CA TYR A 363 38.84 -26.21 4.73
C TYR A 363 38.50 -25.18 3.65
N TYR A 364 37.21 -24.95 3.45
CA TYR A 364 36.69 -23.84 2.65
C TYR A 364 36.43 -22.62 3.52
N SER A 365 37.03 -21.48 3.15
CA SER A 365 36.81 -20.20 3.81
C SER A 365 35.73 -19.43 3.07
N THR A 366 34.65 -19.10 3.77
CA THR A 366 33.53 -18.30 3.25
C THR A 366 33.21 -17.15 4.20
N PRO A 367 32.60 -16.04 3.73
CA PRO A 367 32.22 -14.91 4.58
C PRO A 367 31.42 -15.32 5.83
N ALA A 368 30.37 -16.13 5.68
CA ALA A 368 29.51 -16.59 6.78
C ALA A 368 30.28 -17.49 7.76
N ARG A 369 31.09 -18.44 7.25
CA ARG A 369 31.86 -19.36 8.10
C ARG A 369 32.93 -18.63 8.91
N GLU A 370 33.61 -17.64 8.32
CA GLU A 370 34.60 -16.82 9.03
C GLU A 370 33.94 -15.87 10.04
N ALA A 371 32.78 -15.30 9.73
CA ALA A 371 32.02 -14.47 10.66
C ALA A 371 31.60 -15.27 11.92
N ALA A 372 31.10 -16.49 11.73
CA ALA A 372 30.80 -17.40 12.83
C ALA A 372 32.05 -17.79 13.63
N ARG A 373 33.16 -18.17 12.97
CA ARG A 373 34.43 -18.55 13.63
C ARG A 373 35.06 -17.39 14.40
N GLY A 374 34.89 -16.16 13.90
CA GLY A 374 35.35 -14.92 14.52
C GLY A 374 34.47 -14.41 15.67
N GLY A 375 33.30 -15.02 15.89
CA GLY A 375 32.31 -14.58 16.89
C GLY A 375 31.54 -13.32 16.50
N ALA A 376 31.58 -12.93 15.22
CA ALA A 376 30.79 -11.84 14.68
C ALA A 376 29.38 -12.28 14.24
N CYS A 377 29.18 -13.60 14.07
CA CYS A 377 27.91 -14.20 13.69
C CYS A 377 27.59 -15.42 14.55
N ILE A 378 26.36 -15.92 14.45
CA ILE A 378 25.92 -17.16 15.10
C ILE A 378 26.67 -18.34 14.48
N ASN A 379 27.12 -19.26 15.34
CA ASN A 379 27.70 -20.52 14.91
C ASN A 379 26.71 -21.65 15.19
N THR A 380 26.09 -22.18 14.14
CA THR A 380 25.17 -23.32 14.17
C THR A 380 25.91 -24.67 14.13
N LEU A 381 27.24 -24.67 14.30
CA LEU A 381 28.08 -25.85 14.22
C LEU A 381 27.87 -26.66 12.92
N PRO A 382 27.78 -26.00 11.75
CA PRO A 382 27.42 -26.67 10.52
C PRO A 382 28.45 -27.73 10.14
N ASP A 383 27.98 -28.81 9.52
CA ASP A 383 28.80 -29.89 8.98
C ASP A 383 29.99 -29.32 8.17
N PRO A 384 31.26 -29.71 8.47
CA PRO A 384 32.41 -29.24 7.71
C PRO A 384 32.45 -29.70 6.25
N TYR A 385 31.71 -30.75 5.85
CA TYR A 385 31.74 -31.28 4.48
C TYR A 385 30.94 -30.43 3.50
N MET A 386 29.84 -29.80 3.92
CA MET A 386 29.02 -28.99 3.03
C MET A 386 28.18 -27.97 3.79
N GLN A 387 28.15 -26.74 3.30
CA GLN A 387 27.47 -25.63 3.96
C GLN A 387 26.79 -24.72 2.94
N THR A 388 25.75 -24.03 3.39
CA THR A 388 25.01 -23.02 2.62
C THR A 388 24.45 -21.96 3.56
N THR A 389 23.97 -20.86 3.00
CA THR A 389 23.09 -19.89 3.67
C THR A 389 21.70 -19.93 3.02
N ALA A 390 20.68 -19.36 3.68
CA ALA A 390 19.38 -19.22 3.03
C ALA A 390 19.44 -18.26 1.84
N THR A 391 20.18 -17.16 1.96
CA THR A 391 20.43 -16.18 0.89
C THR A 391 20.97 -16.83 -0.37
N ASP A 392 22.04 -17.63 -0.26
CA ASP A 392 22.63 -18.28 -1.43
C ASP A 392 21.69 -19.33 -2.03
N MET A 393 21.00 -20.11 -1.20
CA MET A 393 20.09 -21.15 -1.67
C MET A 393 18.84 -20.55 -2.34
N ALA A 394 18.30 -19.46 -1.78
CA ALA A 394 17.18 -18.74 -2.37
C ALA A 394 17.58 -18.12 -3.71
N SER A 395 18.77 -17.53 -3.77
CA SER A 395 19.35 -17.01 -5.01
C SER A 395 19.55 -18.11 -6.05
N LEU A 396 20.02 -19.30 -5.67
CA LEU A 396 20.18 -20.42 -6.59
C LEU A 396 18.83 -20.85 -7.20
N LEU A 397 17.77 -20.94 -6.38
CA LEU A 397 16.43 -21.27 -6.84
C LEU A 397 15.83 -20.19 -7.74
N ASP A 398 15.99 -18.91 -7.41
CA ASP A 398 15.60 -17.81 -8.31
C ASP A 398 16.35 -17.91 -9.64
N MET A 399 17.66 -18.17 -9.63
CA MET A 399 18.42 -18.33 -10.89
C MET A 399 17.91 -19.50 -11.75
N VAL A 400 17.54 -20.64 -11.14
CA VAL A 400 16.91 -21.77 -11.84
C VAL A 400 15.54 -21.36 -12.40
N TYR A 401 14.74 -20.63 -11.61
CA TYR A 401 13.44 -20.13 -12.03
C TYR A 401 13.53 -19.14 -13.21
N GLN A 402 14.39 -18.14 -13.12
CA GLN A 402 14.60 -17.14 -14.18
C GLN A 402 15.06 -17.81 -15.48
N CYS A 403 15.92 -18.83 -15.37
CA CYS A 403 16.36 -19.64 -16.50
C CYS A 403 15.19 -20.39 -17.15
N ALA A 404 14.37 -21.09 -16.36
CA ALA A 404 13.23 -21.87 -16.84
C ALA A 404 12.13 -20.97 -17.45
N THR A 405 11.81 -19.86 -16.80
CA THR A 405 10.66 -19.02 -17.16
C THR A 405 10.98 -18.05 -18.29
N PHE A 406 12.16 -17.41 -18.26
CA PHE A 406 12.49 -16.29 -19.14
C PHE A 406 13.64 -16.58 -20.12
N ASN A 407 14.26 -17.77 -20.08
CA ASN A 407 15.48 -18.09 -20.82
C ASN A 407 16.59 -17.04 -20.56
N GLY A 408 16.71 -16.63 -19.30
CA GLY A 408 17.59 -15.55 -18.87
C GLY A 408 18.13 -15.78 -17.47
N GLY A 409 18.61 -14.71 -16.82
CA GLY A 409 19.18 -14.79 -15.48
C GLY A 409 20.63 -15.29 -15.44
N ALA A 410 21.14 -15.51 -14.23
CA ALA A 410 22.56 -15.72 -13.99
C ALA A 410 23.08 -17.05 -14.56
N LEU A 411 22.28 -18.13 -14.55
CA LEU A 411 22.68 -19.42 -15.12
C LEU A 411 22.97 -19.32 -16.62
N ILE A 412 22.05 -18.77 -17.40
CA ILE A 412 22.22 -18.55 -18.84
C ILE A 412 23.38 -17.59 -19.12
N ALA A 413 23.54 -16.52 -18.33
CA ALA A 413 24.62 -15.57 -18.51
C ALA A 413 26.00 -16.18 -18.21
N ARG A 414 26.08 -17.07 -17.22
CA ARG A 414 27.33 -17.65 -16.74
C ARG A 414 27.74 -18.89 -17.52
N PHE A 415 26.77 -19.68 -17.99
CA PHE A 415 26.95 -20.96 -18.66
C PHE A 415 26.18 -21.05 -19.99
N PRO A 416 26.39 -20.10 -20.92
CA PRO A 416 25.55 -19.96 -22.13
C PRO A 416 25.64 -21.14 -23.11
N ASP A 417 26.72 -21.92 -23.05
CA ASP A 417 26.94 -23.09 -23.90
C ASP A 417 26.63 -24.41 -23.18
N ASP A 418 26.45 -24.40 -21.86
CA ASP A 418 26.28 -25.61 -21.04
C ASP A 418 24.86 -25.75 -20.46
N ILE A 419 24.08 -24.66 -20.32
CA ILE A 419 22.72 -24.69 -19.77
C ILE A 419 21.74 -24.07 -20.77
N THR A 420 20.63 -24.77 -21.00
CA THR A 420 19.49 -24.27 -21.77
C THR A 420 18.26 -24.04 -20.89
N GLN A 421 17.28 -23.31 -21.42
CA GLN A 421 15.97 -23.15 -20.76
C GLN A 421 15.29 -24.50 -20.49
N ASP A 422 15.37 -25.45 -21.43
CA ASP A 422 14.74 -26.77 -21.29
C ASP A 422 15.35 -27.57 -20.13
N ASP A 423 16.66 -27.40 -19.87
CA ASP A 423 17.32 -28.02 -18.72
C ASP A 423 16.77 -27.45 -17.41
N CYS A 424 16.61 -26.13 -17.32
CA CYS A 424 16.07 -25.47 -16.14
C CYS A 424 14.59 -25.81 -15.90
N VAL A 425 13.78 -25.96 -16.97
CA VAL A 425 12.41 -26.48 -16.85
C VAL A 425 12.42 -27.89 -16.28
N GLN A 426 13.36 -28.75 -16.71
CA GLN A 426 13.49 -30.10 -16.18
C GLN A 426 13.99 -30.12 -14.73
N MET A 427 14.90 -29.22 -14.35
CA MET A 427 15.33 -29.06 -12.95
C MET A 427 14.15 -28.78 -12.01
N ILE A 428 13.26 -27.87 -12.41
CA ILE A 428 12.04 -27.58 -11.64
C ILE A 428 11.13 -28.80 -11.58
N GLY A 429 10.86 -29.47 -12.72
CA GLY A 429 10.04 -30.67 -12.75
C GLY A 429 10.60 -31.87 -11.96
N LEU A 430 11.92 -31.93 -11.76
CA LEU A 430 12.55 -32.93 -10.87
C LEU A 430 12.35 -32.58 -9.40
N LEU A 431 12.41 -31.29 -9.06
CA LEU A 431 12.15 -30.78 -7.71
C LEU A 431 10.68 -30.96 -7.30
N GLU A 432 9.74 -30.84 -8.25
CA GLU A 432 8.29 -31.07 -8.02
C GLU A 432 7.94 -32.52 -7.71
N GLN A 433 8.83 -33.47 -8.04
CA GLN A 433 8.63 -34.90 -7.77
C GLN A 433 9.04 -35.31 -6.36
N ASN A 434 9.50 -34.38 -5.52
CA ASN A 434 9.78 -34.61 -4.12
C ASN A 434 8.46 -34.49 -3.32
N ASP A 435 7.82 -35.62 -2.98
CA ASP A 435 6.51 -35.68 -2.31
C ASP A 435 6.64 -36.11 -0.84
N GLU A 436 7.44 -35.37 -0.07
CA GLU A 436 7.69 -35.68 1.35
C GLU A 436 6.53 -35.24 2.26
N GLY A 437 5.59 -34.41 1.76
CA GLY A 437 4.35 -34.04 2.47
C GLY A 437 4.55 -33.33 3.81
N VAL A 438 5.72 -32.71 4.03
CA VAL A 438 6.10 -31.97 5.24
C VAL A 438 6.75 -30.63 4.86
N LEU A 439 7.08 -29.78 5.85
CA LEU A 439 7.81 -28.53 5.68
C LEU A 439 7.06 -27.52 4.77
N ILE A 440 7.63 -27.08 3.65
CA ILE A 440 6.98 -26.10 2.76
C ILE A 440 5.63 -26.66 2.26
N MET A 441 5.60 -27.90 1.79
CA MET A 441 4.40 -28.55 1.26
C MET A 441 3.24 -28.56 2.28
N ALA A 442 3.56 -28.76 3.55
CA ALA A 442 2.56 -28.85 4.61
C ALA A 442 1.79 -27.54 4.81
N GLY A 443 2.41 -26.38 4.50
CA GLY A 443 1.82 -25.05 4.67
C GLY A 443 1.07 -24.51 3.45
N VAL A 444 0.98 -25.27 2.35
CA VAL A 444 0.25 -24.85 1.15
C VAL A 444 -0.94 -25.79 0.87
N PRO A 445 -1.92 -25.40 0.03
CA PRO A 445 -2.95 -26.30 -0.48
C PRO A 445 -2.38 -27.50 -1.25
N SER A 446 -3.15 -28.58 -1.38
CA SER A 446 -2.72 -29.80 -2.07
C SER A 446 -2.63 -29.68 -3.60
N ASP A 447 -3.25 -28.67 -4.19
CA ASP A 447 -3.23 -28.37 -5.62
C ASP A 447 -2.17 -27.33 -6.01
N VAL A 448 -1.40 -26.85 -5.03
CA VAL A 448 -0.28 -25.94 -5.24
C VAL A 448 0.99 -26.76 -5.45
N GLU A 449 1.66 -26.55 -6.58
CA GLU A 449 2.90 -27.24 -6.92
C GLU A 449 4.07 -26.62 -6.15
N VAL A 450 4.90 -27.48 -5.55
CA VAL A 450 6.06 -27.10 -4.74
C VAL A 450 7.29 -27.82 -5.27
N ALA A 451 8.16 -27.08 -5.96
CA ALA A 451 9.43 -27.59 -6.46
C ALA A 451 10.50 -27.39 -5.39
N HIS A 452 10.76 -28.40 -4.55
CA HIS A 452 11.59 -28.20 -3.36
C HIS A 452 12.56 -29.35 -3.02
N LYS A 453 13.56 -29.03 -2.20
CA LYS A 453 14.44 -30.01 -1.57
C LYS A 453 14.64 -29.71 -0.09
N HIS A 454 14.30 -30.69 0.73
CA HIS A 454 14.52 -30.68 2.16
C HIS A 454 15.87 -31.32 2.55
N GLY A 455 16.31 -31.04 3.78
CA GLY A 455 17.37 -31.77 4.45
C GLY A 455 17.26 -31.66 5.97
N TRP A 456 17.63 -32.72 6.68
CA TRP A 456 17.72 -32.72 8.13
C TRP A 456 18.91 -33.54 8.61
N ILE A 457 19.53 -33.06 9.67
CA ILE A 457 20.49 -33.76 10.52
C ILE A 457 20.05 -33.59 11.97
N ALA A 458 20.80 -34.16 12.91
CA ALA A 458 20.42 -34.20 14.31
C ALA A 458 20.02 -32.82 14.89
N ASP A 459 20.70 -31.73 14.53
CA ASP A 459 20.49 -30.40 15.12
C ASP A 459 19.90 -29.36 14.17
N THR A 460 19.80 -29.67 12.87
CA THR A 460 19.45 -28.72 11.80
C THR A 460 18.39 -29.32 10.89
N HIS A 461 17.28 -28.61 10.68
CA HIS A 461 16.28 -28.93 9.67
C HIS A 461 16.18 -27.77 8.67
N GLY A 462 15.99 -28.07 7.39
CA GLY A 462 15.85 -27.06 6.35
C GLY A 462 15.04 -27.53 5.15
N ASP A 463 14.47 -26.56 4.44
CA ASP A 463 13.77 -26.75 3.19
C ASP A 463 13.97 -25.54 2.27
N ALA A 464 14.07 -25.79 0.98
CA ALA A 464 14.21 -24.75 -0.04
C ALA A 464 13.36 -25.12 -1.24
N GLY A 465 12.43 -24.25 -1.61
CA GLY A 465 11.52 -24.51 -2.71
C GLY A 465 11.04 -23.29 -3.45
N ILE A 466 10.58 -23.54 -4.67
CA ILE A 466 9.78 -22.64 -5.49
C ILE A 466 8.32 -23.09 -5.32
N VAL A 467 7.45 -22.18 -4.89
CA VAL A 467 6.01 -22.43 -4.77
C VAL A 467 5.28 -21.76 -5.93
N ARG A 468 4.53 -22.56 -6.70
CA ARG A 468 3.72 -22.09 -7.83
C ARG A 468 2.32 -21.75 -7.35
N SER A 469 2.09 -20.48 -6.99
CA SER A 469 0.86 -20.07 -6.31
C SER A 469 -0.03 -19.18 -7.18
N PRO A 470 -1.37 -19.21 -7.02
CA PRO A 470 -2.29 -18.43 -7.85
C PRO A 470 -2.06 -16.91 -7.83
N GLY A 471 -1.64 -16.36 -6.69
CA GLY A 471 -1.41 -14.92 -6.51
C GLY A 471 0.02 -14.46 -6.81
N GLY A 472 0.94 -15.39 -7.11
CA GLY A 472 2.34 -15.08 -7.42
C GLY A 472 3.26 -16.25 -7.07
N ASP A 473 4.21 -16.55 -7.94
CA ASP A 473 5.23 -17.57 -7.66
C ASP A 473 6.28 -16.98 -6.71
N TYR A 474 6.77 -17.79 -5.77
CA TYR A 474 7.79 -17.33 -4.83
C TYR A 474 8.81 -18.41 -4.47
N VAL A 475 10.02 -17.98 -4.15
CA VAL A 475 11.00 -18.82 -3.46
C VAL A 475 10.75 -18.73 -1.96
N LEU A 476 10.87 -19.85 -1.26
CA LEU A 476 10.93 -19.91 0.19
C LEU A 476 12.05 -20.85 0.62
N VAL A 477 13.00 -20.32 1.39
CA VAL A 477 14.06 -21.08 2.02
C VAL A 477 14.01 -20.87 3.52
N MET A 478 14.07 -21.96 4.28
CA MET A 478 13.99 -21.92 5.72
C MET A 478 14.96 -22.91 6.36
N PHE A 479 15.59 -22.47 7.45
CA PHE A 479 16.42 -23.31 8.31
C PHE A 479 16.03 -23.11 9.77
N ILE A 480 15.98 -24.19 10.54
CA ILE A 480 15.91 -24.17 12.00
C ILE A 480 17.10 -24.96 12.54
N TRP A 481 17.82 -24.36 13.48
CA TRP A 481 18.91 -25.03 14.21
C TRP A 481 18.70 -24.95 15.72
N GLY A 482 18.94 -26.07 16.40
CA GLY A 482 18.96 -26.15 17.85
C GLY A 482 20.32 -26.44 18.43
N ASP A 483 20.65 -25.82 19.56
CA ASP A 483 21.91 -26.00 20.28
C ASP A 483 22.00 -27.30 21.09
N GLN A 484 21.18 -28.29 20.73
CA GLN A 484 21.08 -29.59 21.38
C GLN A 484 21.55 -30.68 20.42
N ASN A 485 21.92 -31.83 20.98
CA ASN A 485 22.30 -33.00 20.17
C ASN A 485 21.16 -33.55 19.30
N TRP A 486 19.93 -33.07 19.51
CA TRP A 486 18.78 -33.45 18.72
C TRP A 486 17.73 -32.35 18.68
N LEU A 487 17.24 -32.01 17.49
CA LEU A 487 16.11 -31.13 17.23
C LEU A 487 14.87 -31.99 16.89
N PRO A 488 13.87 -32.10 17.78
CA PRO A 488 12.68 -32.89 17.48
C PRO A 488 11.90 -32.34 16.28
N ALA A 489 11.55 -33.20 15.32
CA ALA A 489 10.69 -32.84 14.21
C ALA A 489 9.31 -32.34 14.69
N GLN A 490 8.80 -32.90 15.80
CA GLN A 490 7.55 -32.48 16.43
C GLN A 490 7.60 -31.04 16.98
N GLU A 491 8.80 -30.47 17.18
CA GLU A 491 8.96 -29.07 17.59
C GLU A 491 9.21 -28.15 16.39
N SER A 492 9.97 -28.59 15.39
CA SER A 492 10.43 -27.75 14.29
C SER A 492 9.52 -27.77 13.06
N PHE A 493 8.95 -28.92 12.69
CA PHE A 493 8.11 -29.03 11.49
C PHE A 493 6.81 -28.23 11.59
N PRO A 494 6.10 -28.15 12.74
CA PRO A 494 4.95 -27.26 12.88
C PRO A 494 5.31 -25.78 12.67
N ILE A 495 6.48 -25.34 13.15
CA ILE A 495 6.96 -23.97 12.96
C ILE A 495 7.23 -23.69 11.48
N MET A 496 7.92 -24.60 10.80
CA MET A 496 8.21 -24.49 9.36
C MET A 496 6.94 -24.51 8.51
N MET A 497 5.95 -25.32 8.87
CA MET A 497 4.62 -25.29 8.25
C MET A 497 3.95 -23.93 8.43
N GLY A 498 3.92 -23.39 9.65
CA GLY A 498 3.28 -22.09 9.90
C GLY A 498 3.95 -20.94 9.14
N ILE A 499 5.29 -20.97 9.01
CA ILE A 499 6.03 -20.02 8.15
C ILE A 499 5.62 -20.17 6.68
N SER A 500 5.50 -21.41 6.19
CA SER A 500 5.04 -21.68 4.82
C SER A 500 3.61 -21.18 4.60
N GLU A 501 2.70 -21.41 5.55
CA GLU A 501 1.31 -20.93 5.49
C GLU A 501 1.21 -19.41 5.52
N ILE A 502 1.97 -18.74 6.39
CA ILE A 502 2.07 -17.27 6.42
C ILE A 502 2.53 -16.73 5.06
N THR A 503 3.57 -17.34 4.49
CA THR A 503 4.13 -16.91 3.20
C THR A 503 3.10 -17.13 2.09
N PHE A 504 2.43 -18.28 2.06
CA PHE A 504 1.36 -18.55 1.10
C PHE A 504 0.21 -17.55 1.21
N ASN A 505 -0.24 -17.26 2.43
CA ASN A 505 -1.33 -16.31 2.70
C ASN A 505 -0.99 -14.89 2.29
N TYR A 506 0.28 -14.48 2.40
CA TYR A 506 0.74 -13.17 1.93
C TYR A 506 0.55 -13.02 0.41
N PHE A 507 0.94 -14.03 -0.37
CA PHE A 507 0.72 -14.02 -1.82
C PHE A 507 -0.75 -14.31 -2.20
N ASN A 508 -1.53 -14.94 -1.33
CA ASN A 508 -2.90 -15.40 -1.62
C ASN A 508 -3.89 -15.01 -0.51
N PRO A 509 -4.14 -13.71 -0.26
CA PRO A 509 -4.98 -13.26 0.85
C PRO A 509 -6.44 -13.73 0.75
N ASP A 510 -6.92 -14.04 -0.45
CA ASP A 510 -8.28 -14.58 -0.68
C ASP A 510 -8.40 -16.10 -0.44
N LEU A 511 -7.28 -16.81 -0.21
CA LEU A 511 -7.22 -18.28 -0.10
C LEU A 511 -6.87 -18.76 1.32
N ILE A 512 -7.09 -17.93 2.35
CA ILE A 512 -6.79 -18.29 3.75
C ILE A 512 -7.65 -19.44 4.29
N ASP A 513 -8.88 -19.60 3.79
CA ASP A 513 -9.81 -20.65 4.24
C ASP A 513 -9.60 -21.98 3.48
N VAL A 514 -8.68 -22.03 2.52
CA VAL A 514 -8.37 -23.25 1.76
C VAL A 514 -7.53 -24.18 2.64
N PRO A 515 -7.95 -25.45 2.85
CA PRO A 515 -7.19 -26.38 3.68
C PRO A 515 -5.75 -26.59 3.20
N ARG A 516 -4.80 -26.53 4.12
CA ARG A 516 -3.40 -26.90 3.88
C ARG A 516 -3.23 -28.41 3.85
N GLN A 517 -2.16 -28.89 3.20
CA GLN A 517 -1.82 -30.31 3.21
C GLN A 517 -1.63 -30.84 4.64
N GLY A 518 -1.10 -29.99 5.54
CA GLY A 518 -0.84 -30.32 6.94
C GLY A 518 0.36 -31.26 7.11
N LEU A 519 0.71 -31.60 8.35
CA LEU A 519 1.72 -32.65 8.59
C LEU A 519 1.06 -34.00 8.31
N LEU A 520 1.48 -34.67 7.24
CA LEU A 520 1.26 -36.11 7.12
C LEU A 520 2.01 -36.83 8.26
N ASP A 521 1.60 -38.07 8.55
CA ASP A 521 2.13 -38.87 9.66
C ASP A 521 3.67 -38.81 9.70
N LEU A 522 4.26 -38.34 10.82
CA LEU A 522 5.70 -38.08 10.96
C LEU A 522 6.53 -39.38 11.03
N GLN A 523 6.09 -40.46 10.38
CA GLN A 523 6.77 -41.75 10.36
C GLN A 523 8.13 -41.67 9.66
N ASP A 524 8.24 -40.81 8.65
CA ASP A 524 9.48 -40.58 7.88
C ASP A 524 10.30 -39.38 8.43
N ALA A 525 9.80 -38.71 9.47
CA ALA A 525 10.55 -37.68 10.16
C ALA A 525 11.78 -38.28 10.87
N PRO A 526 12.88 -37.50 11.03
CA PRO A 526 14.06 -37.98 11.73
C PRO A 526 13.66 -38.53 13.12
N ALA A 527 14.09 -39.76 13.41
CA ALA A 527 13.86 -40.41 14.70
C ALA A 527 15.06 -40.20 15.63
N GLN A 528 14.81 -39.87 16.90
CA GLN A 528 15.87 -39.74 17.90
C GLN A 528 16.75 -41.01 17.91
N PRO A 529 18.08 -40.88 17.74
CA PRO A 529 18.98 -42.00 17.88
C PRO A 529 18.84 -42.60 19.28
N VAL A 530 18.61 -43.91 19.36
CA VAL A 530 18.52 -44.60 20.65
C VAL A 530 19.93 -44.63 21.26
N PRO A 531 20.15 -44.15 22.50
CA PRO A 531 21.48 -44.18 23.09
C PRO A 531 22.05 -45.61 23.15
N GLY A 532 23.08 -45.88 22.33
CA GLY A 532 23.76 -47.18 22.26
C GLY A 532 23.36 -48.10 21.10
N SER A 533 22.62 -47.62 20.09
CA SER A 533 22.49 -48.30 18.80
C SER A 533 23.53 -47.77 17.80
N ASP A 534 24.30 -48.67 17.19
CA ASP A 534 25.28 -48.37 16.13
C ASP A 534 24.62 -48.20 14.74
N ASP A 535 23.37 -47.74 14.66
CA ASP A 535 22.72 -47.45 13.38
C ASP A 535 22.83 -45.93 13.13
N PRO A 536 23.44 -45.51 12.00
CA PRO A 536 23.68 -44.10 11.68
C PRO A 536 22.40 -43.27 11.50
#